data_AF-A0A933F8A1-F1
#
_entry.id   AF-A0A933F8A1-F1
#
_cell.length_a   1.000
_cell.length_b   1.000
_cell.length_c   1.000
_cell.angle_alpha   90.00
_cell.angle_beta   90.00
_cell.angle_gamma   90.00
#
_symmetry.space_group_name_H-M   'P 1'
#
loop_
_entity.id
_entity.type
_entity.pdbx_description
1 polymer ?
#
loop_
_entity_poly.entity_id
_entity_poly.type
_entity_poly.pdbx_seq_one_letter_code
_entity_poly.pdbx_strand_id
1 'polypeptide(L)'
;MSSPNKLNLLLCSVGLLRGRLSFVMQTIQSRRQDNASHFRENPRELDDLLAKAQGTFSNLLKASYTLQTAAENIRSGEQDAFDIYLEDWAMSQTGEILNSVAGFFRELAVFSCNGLSFAPDLSEDGSQIIRQAMENGELT
;
A
#
# COMPACT_ATOMS: atom_id res chain seq x y z
N MET A 1 22.04 7.19 0.68
CA MET A 1 21.89 5.76 0.27
C MET A 1 21.98 5.68 -1.26
N SER A 2 22.46 4.59 -1.87
CA SER A 2 22.53 4.50 -3.34
C SER A 2 21.16 4.26 -3.97
N SER A 3 20.97 4.68 -5.22
CA SER A 3 19.75 4.46 -6.04
C SER A 3 19.23 3.00 -6.01
N PRO A 4 20.07 1.97 -6.24
CA PRO A 4 19.63 0.58 -6.13
C PRO A 4 19.12 0.19 -4.74
N ASN A 5 19.70 0.75 -3.67
CA ASN A 5 19.27 0.47 -2.30
C ASN A 5 17.93 1.16 -1.98
N LYS A 6 17.71 2.38 -2.48
CA LYS A 6 16.41 3.07 -2.37
C LYS A 6 15.33 2.29 -3.07
N LEU A 7 15.59 1.87 -4.30
CA LEU A 7 14.64 1.14 -5.11
C LEU A 7 14.28 -0.23 -4.53
N ASN A 8 15.27 -0.97 -4.03
CA ASN A 8 15.04 -2.23 -3.31
C ASN A 8 14.22 -2.03 -2.02
N LEU A 9 14.51 -0.97 -1.26
CA LEU A 9 13.72 -0.65 -0.08
C LEU A 9 12.26 -0.38 -0.45
N LEU A 10 12.01 0.41 -1.49
CA LEU A 10 10.66 0.71 -1.96
C LEU A 10 9.92 -0.55 -2.45
N LEU A 11 10.59 -1.43 -3.20
CA LEU A 11 10.03 -2.71 -3.62
C LEU A 11 9.63 -3.59 -2.43
N CYS A 12 10.51 -3.70 -1.43
CA CYS A 12 10.22 -4.44 -0.20
C CYS A 12 9.02 -3.83 0.55
N SER A 13 9.01 -2.51 0.73
CA SER A 13 7.93 -1.80 1.41
C SER A 13 6.59 -1.97 0.70
N VAL A 14 6.55 -1.83 -0.63
CA VAL A 14 5.34 -2.08 -1.44
C VAL A 14 4.89 -3.54 -1.30
N GLY A 15 5.81 -4.50 -1.32
CA GLY A 15 5.51 -5.92 -1.10
C GLY A 15 4.87 -6.19 0.27
N LEU A 16 5.43 -5.62 1.34
CA LEU A 16 4.90 -5.75 2.70
C LEU A 16 3.52 -5.12 2.84
N LEU A 17 3.32 -3.92 2.29
CA LEU A 17 2.04 -3.21 2.32
C LEU A 17 0.95 -3.97 1.55
N ARG A 18 1.30 -4.60 0.42
CA ARG A 18 0.40 -5.49 -0.32
C ARG A 18 -0.03 -6.69 0.53
N GLY A 19 0.92 -7.34 1.21
CA GLY A 19 0.62 -8.45 2.12
C GLY A 19 -0.36 -8.04 3.23
N ARG A 20 -0.14 -6.87 3.83
CA ARG A 20 -1.03 -6.32 4.87
C ARG A 20 -2.43 -6.01 4.34
N LEU A 21 -2.53 -5.36 3.19
CA LEU A 21 -3.83 -5.05 2.58
C LEU A 21 -4.61 -6.30 2.19
N SER A 22 -3.93 -7.36 1.73
CA SER A 22 -4.58 -8.66 1.49
C SER A 22 -5.22 -9.22 2.76
N PHE A 23 -4.52 -9.14 3.90
CA PHE A 23 -5.06 -9.58 5.18
C PHE A 23 -6.24 -8.71 5.65
N VAL A 24 -6.16 -7.40 5.46
CA VAL A 24 -7.28 -6.47 5.75
C VAL A 24 -8.51 -6.82 4.89
N MET A 25 -8.34 -7.01 3.59
CA MET A 25 -9.44 -7.40 2.69
C MET A 25 -10.06 -8.75 3.10
N GLN A 26 -9.24 -9.73 3.47
CA GLN A 26 -9.72 -11.02 3.98
C GLN A 26 -10.52 -10.85 5.28
N THR A 27 -10.04 -10.00 6.20
CA THR A 27 -10.75 -9.69 7.46
C THR A 27 -12.10 -9.04 7.20
N ILE A 28 -12.17 -8.08 6.27
CA ILE A 28 -13.42 -7.44 5.85
C ILE A 28 -14.37 -8.47 5.25
N GLN A 29 -13.88 -9.35 4.37
CA GLN A 29 -14.72 -10.40 3.74
C GLN A 29 -15.26 -11.42 4.75
N SER A 30 -14.43 -11.90 5.68
CA SER A 30 -14.87 -12.79 6.76
C SER A 30 -15.98 -12.14 7.58
N ARG A 31 -15.79 -10.88 7.98
CA ARG A 31 -16.81 -10.14 8.75
C ARG A 31 -18.09 -9.89 7.96
N ARG A 32 -18.01 -9.66 6.64
CA ARG A 32 -19.19 -9.58 5.76
C ARG A 32 -19.99 -10.90 5.77
N GLN A 33 -19.29 -12.03 5.71
CA GLN A 33 -19.92 -13.36 5.77
C GLN A 33 -20.59 -13.61 7.13
N ASP A 34 -19.90 -13.30 8.23
CA ASP A 34 -20.41 -13.45 9.60
C ASP A 34 -21.61 -12.53 9.88
N ASN A 35 -21.59 -11.30 9.33
CA ASN A 35 -22.70 -10.36 9.48
C ASN A 35 -23.93 -10.83 8.69
N ALA A 36 -23.75 -11.31 7.46
CA ALA A 36 -24.83 -11.85 6.63
C ALA A 36 -25.54 -13.06 7.27
N SER A 37 -24.86 -13.83 8.13
CA SER A 37 -25.42 -14.98 8.83
C SER A 37 -26.05 -14.66 10.20
N HIS A 38 -25.70 -13.54 10.85
CA HIS A 38 -26.10 -13.28 12.25
C HIS A 38 -26.80 -11.94 12.53
N PHE A 39 -26.61 -10.88 11.73
CA PHE A 39 -27.16 -9.55 12.03
C PHE A 39 -27.72 -8.85 10.77
N ARG A 40 -28.85 -8.14 10.93
CA ARG A 40 -29.45 -7.30 9.87
C ARG A 40 -28.82 -5.91 9.89
N GLU A 41 -27.54 -5.76 9.53
CA GLU A 41 -26.89 -4.43 9.51
C GLU A 41 -26.21 -4.09 8.18
N ASN A 42 -26.07 -2.77 7.95
CA ASN A 42 -25.90 -2.08 6.68
C ASN A 42 -24.65 -2.55 5.89
N PRO A 43 -24.80 -3.38 4.84
CA PRO A 43 -23.67 -3.95 4.10
C PRO A 43 -22.82 -2.91 3.36
N ARG A 44 -23.35 -1.68 3.17
CA ARG A 44 -22.69 -0.63 2.39
C ARG A 44 -21.36 -0.16 2.96
N GLU A 45 -21.23 -0.03 4.28
CA GLU A 45 -19.98 0.50 4.87
C GLU A 45 -18.81 -0.48 4.72
N LEU A 46 -19.07 -1.79 4.85
CA LEU A 46 -18.08 -2.83 4.61
C LEU A 46 -17.76 -2.98 3.12
N ASP A 47 -18.74 -2.77 2.25
CA ASP A 47 -18.55 -2.76 0.79
C ASP A 47 -17.68 -1.60 0.34
N ASP A 48 -17.93 -0.40 0.86
CA ASP A 48 -17.15 0.81 0.58
C ASP A 48 -15.70 0.66 1.09
N LEU A 49 -15.53 0.12 2.31
CA LEU A 49 -14.20 -0.14 2.85
C LEU A 49 -13.44 -1.19 2.02
N LEU A 50 -14.12 -2.25 1.56
CA LEU A 50 -13.52 -3.27 0.69
C LEU A 50 -13.12 -2.67 -0.67
N ALA A 51 -13.98 -1.84 -1.26
CA ALA A 51 -13.67 -1.17 -2.53
C ALA A 51 -12.45 -0.25 -2.40
N LYS A 52 -12.36 0.52 -1.31
CA LYS A 52 -11.18 1.35 -1.00
C LYS A 52 -9.91 0.50 -0.82
N ALA A 53 -10.00 -0.61 -0.09
CA ALA A 53 -8.86 -1.52 0.09
C ALA A 53 -8.39 -2.12 -1.23
N GLN A 54 -9.32 -2.52 -2.11
CA GLN A 54 -9.02 -3.03 -3.45
C GLN A 54 -8.37 -1.96 -4.35
N GLY A 55 -8.88 -0.72 -4.32
CA GLY A 55 -8.28 0.41 -5.05
C GLY A 55 -6.85 0.69 -4.59
N THR A 56 -6.63 0.70 -3.28
CA THR A 56 -5.31 0.89 -2.67
C THR A 56 -4.35 -0.24 -3.05
N PHE A 57 -4.81 -1.49 -3.03
CA PHE A 57 -4.04 -2.64 -3.46
C PHE A 57 -3.66 -2.58 -4.95
N SER A 58 -4.59 -2.13 -5.82
CA SER A 58 -4.32 -1.92 -7.24
C SER A 58 -3.25 -0.85 -7.48
N ASN A 59 -3.27 0.25 -6.72
CA ASN A 59 -2.26 1.28 -6.80
C ASN A 59 -0.87 0.74 -6.39
N LEU A 60 -0.79 -0.07 -5.33
CA LEU A 60 0.46 -0.72 -4.95
C LEU A 60 0.96 -1.73 -5.98
N LEU A 61 0.07 -2.43 -6.69
CA LEU A 61 0.46 -3.29 -7.82
C LEU A 61 1.12 -2.49 -8.94
N LYS A 62 0.55 -1.32 -9.29
CA LYS A 62 1.14 -0.42 -10.29
C LYS A 62 2.51 0.09 -9.85
N ALA A 63 2.63 0.55 -8.59
CA ALA A 63 3.92 0.96 -8.03
C ALA A 63 4.96 -0.17 -8.10
N SER A 64 4.56 -1.40 -7.72
CA SER A 64 5.45 -2.57 -7.76
C SER A 64 5.95 -2.84 -9.18
N TYR A 65 5.09 -2.72 -10.19
CA TYR A 65 5.47 -2.93 -11.59
C TYR A 65 6.45 -1.86 -12.07
N THR A 66 6.12 -0.58 -11.84
CA THR A 66 6.98 0.54 -12.22
C THR A 66 8.36 0.47 -11.57
N LEU A 67 8.42 0.15 -10.27
CA LEU A 67 9.68 -0.03 -9.55
C LEU A 67 10.46 -1.25 -10.05
N GLN A 68 9.80 -2.36 -10.40
CA GLN A 68 10.48 -3.52 -10.97
C GLN A 68 11.11 -3.21 -12.32
N THR A 69 10.40 -2.50 -13.19
CA THR A 69 10.95 -2.06 -14.49
C THR A 69 12.18 -1.18 -14.29
N ALA A 70 12.12 -0.19 -13.38
CA ALA A 70 13.28 0.62 -13.05
C ALA A 70 14.45 -0.22 -12.50
N ALA A 71 14.17 -1.24 -11.68
CA ALA A 71 15.18 -2.16 -11.14
C ALA A 71 15.85 -3.01 -12.23
N GLU A 72 15.09 -3.40 -13.25
CA GLU A 72 15.56 -4.19 -14.37
C GLU A 72 16.46 -3.36 -15.29
N ASN A 73 16.08 -2.11 -15.59
CA ASN A 73 16.90 -1.18 -16.37
C ASN A 73 18.25 -0.90 -15.68
N ILE A 74 18.25 -0.63 -14.38
CA ILE A 74 19.51 -0.45 -13.62
C ILE A 74 20.40 -1.69 -13.72
N ARG A 75 19.80 -2.89 -13.75
CA ARG A 75 20.54 -4.16 -13.78
C ARG A 75 21.04 -4.52 -15.18
N SER A 76 20.34 -4.12 -16.25
CA SER A 76 20.77 -4.37 -17.63
C SER A 76 22.00 -3.54 -18.02
N GLY A 77 22.35 -2.52 -17.23
CA GLY A 77 23.51 -1.66 -17.47
C GLY A 77 23.26 -0.60 -18.54
N GLU A 78 22.02 -0.48 -19.02
CA GLU A 78 21.52 0.69 -19.74
C GLU A 78 21.32 1.78 -18.69
N GLN A 79 22.34 2.62 -18.49
CA GLN A 79 22.24 3.81 -17.63
C GLN A 79 22.49 5.04 -18.48
N ASP A 80 21.52 5.34 -19.34
CA ASP A 80 21.49 6.59 -20.08
C ASP A 80 20.68 7.63 -19.28
N ALA A 81 20.72 8.91 -19.68
CA ALA A 81 19.96 9.98 -19.03
C ALA A 81 18.45 9.70 -18.96
N PHE A 82 17.94 8.84 -19.83
CA PHE A 82 16.56 8.37 -19.83
C PHE A 82 16.23 7.45 -18.64
N ASP A 83 17.17 6.60 -18.21
CA ASP A 83 16.97 5.68 -17.08
C ASP A 83 16.96 6.41 -15.75
N ILE A 84 17.77 7.47 -15.61
CA ILE A 84 17.73 8.36 -14.44
C ILE A 84 16.36 9.05 -14.34
N TYR A 85 15.82 9.53 -15.46
CA TYR A 85 14.50 10.15 -15.49
C TYR A 85 13.37 9.15 -15.15
N LEU A 86 13.46 7.91 -15.66
CA LEU A 86 12.51 6.85 -15.32
C LEU A 86 12.58 6.47 -13.84
N GLU A 87 13.76 6.45 -13.24
CA GLU A 87 13.94 6.20 -11.81
C GLU A 87 13.28 7.31 -10.98
N ASP A 88 13.56 8.58 -11.27
CA ASP A 88 12.98 9.72 -10.56
C ASP A 88 11.45 9.75 -10.70
N TRP A 89 10.94 9.47 -11.91
CA TRP A 89 9.51 9.36 -12.15
C TRP A 89 8.88 8.19 -11.37
N ALA A 90 9.53 7.02 -11.37
CA ALA A 90 9.07 5.84 -10.63
C ALA A 90 9.02 6.10 -9.11
N MET A 91 10.02 6.78 -8.58
CA MET A 91 10.08 7.19 -7.17
C MET A 91 8.98 8.20 -6.85
N SER A 92 8.80 9.23 -7.68
CA SER A 92 7.74 10.25 -7.50
C SER A 92 6.34 9.63 -7.45
N GLN A 93 6.03 8.77 -8.42
CA GLN A 93 4.74 8.07 -8.46
C GLN A 93 4.55 7.13 -7.25
N THR A 94 5.62 6.50 -6.78
CA THR A 94 5.59 5.66 -5.58
C THR A 94 5.27 6.48 -4.33
N GLY A 95 5.81 7.69 -4.19
CA GLY A 95 5.51 8.60 -3.07
C GLY A 95 4.03 8.96 -2.99
N GLU A 96 3.41 9.33 -4.12
CA GLU A 96 1.97 9.61 -4.20
C GLU A 96 1.12 8.39 -3.79
N ILE A 97 1.52 7.21 -4.25
CA ILE A 97 0.84 5.95 -3.91
C ILE A 97 0.97 5.63 -2.43
N LEU A 98 2.16 5.78 -1.84
CA LEU A 98 2.39 5.55 -0.41
C LEU A 98 1.58 6.53 0.46
N ASN A 99 1.46 7.80 0.05
CA ASN A 99 0.60 8.77 0.73
C ASN A 99 -0.88 8.38 0.68
N SER A 100 -1.36 7.87 -0.45
CA SER A 100 -2.72 7.34 -0.58
C SER A 100 -2.96 6.14 0.36
N VAL A 101 -1.99 5.22 0.41
CA VAL A 101 -2.05 4.03 1.28
C VAL A 101 -2.04 4.43 2.76
N ALA A 102 -1.25 5.46 3.14
CA ALA A 102 -1.26 6.01 4.50
C ALA A 102 -2.61 6.63 4.85
N GLY A 103 -3.26 7.31 3.89
CA GLY A 103 -4.64 7.77 4.02
C GLY A 103 -5.58 6.64 4.39
N PHE A 104 -5.54 5.53 3.65
CA PHE A 104 -6.36 4.35 3.92
C PHE A 104 -6.09 3.75 5.30
N PHE A 105 -4.83 3.57 5.72
CA PHE A 105 -4.55 3.02 7.06
C PHE A 105 -5.05 3.95 8.18
N ARG A 106 -4.91 5.26 8.03
CA ARG A 106 -5.51 6.22 8.99
C ARG A 106 -7.03 6.10 9.06
N GLU A 107 -7.69 5.98 7.91
CA GLU A 107 -9.14 5.71 7.87
C GLU A 107 -9.48 4.39 8.56
N LEU A 108 -8.71 3.32 8.31
CA LEU A 108 -8.91 2.01 8.94
C LEU A 108 -8.79 2.06 10.47
N ALA A 109 -7.83 2.83 11.01
CA ALA A 109 -7.61 2.98 12.45
C ALA A 109 -8.80 3.59 13.19
N VAL A 110 -9.50 4.53 12.53
CA VAL A 110 -10.67 5.20 13.09
C VAL A 110 -11.99 4.56 12.64
N PHE A 111 -11.93 3.63 11.68
CA PHE A 111 -13.10 2.95 11.17
C PHE A 111 -13.66 2.01 12.23
N SER A 112 -14.80 2.39 12.78
CA SER A 112 -15.62 1.53 13.61
C SER A 112 -16.96 1.32 12.92
N CYS A 113 -17.36 0.07 12.73
CA CYS A 113 -18.69 -0.27 12.27
C CYS A 113 -19.36 -1.08 13.39
N ASN A 114 -20.45 -0.56 13.96
CA ASN A 114 -21.23 -1.19 15.04
C ASN A 114 -20.39 -1.69 16.23
N GLY A 115 -19.45 -0.86 16.70
CA GLY A 115 -18.58 -1.18 17.84
C GLY A 115 -17.41 -2.10 17.54
N LEU A 116 -17.28 -2.58 16.29
CA LEU A 116 -16.14 -3.37 15.84
C LEU A 116 -15.03 -2.44 15.35
N SER A 117 -13.93 -2.38 16.10
CA SER A 117 -12.66 -1.81 15.64
C SER A 117 -12.00 -2.76 14.62
N PHE A 118 -11.42 -2.19 13.57
CA PHE A 118 -10.61 -2.93 12.61
C PHE A 118 -9.13 -2.77 12.93
N ALA A 119 -8.53 -3.86 13.41
CA ALA A 119 -7.10 -4.16 13.42
C ALA A 119 -6.15 -2.95 13.58
N PRO A 120 -6.14 -2.31 14.78
CA PRO A 120 -5.27 -1.16 15.06
C PRO A 120 -3.79 -1.47 14.79
N ASP A 121 -3.34 -2.67 15.14
CA ASP A 121 -1.96 -3.14 14.93
C ASP A 121 -1.58 -3.18 13.44
N LEU A 122 -2.51 -3.53 12.55
CA LEU A 122 -2.26 -3.54 11.10
C LEU A 122 -2.08 -2.13 10.55
N SER A 123 -2.84 -1.17 11.08
CA SER A 123 -2.72 0.23 10.71
C SER A 123 -1.41 0.86 11.20
N GLU A 124 -1.05 0.60 12.46
CA GLU A 124 0.17 1.15 13.05
C GLU A 124 1.40 0.66 12.30
N ASP A 125 1.53 -0.65 12.15
CA ASP A 125 2.65 -1.24 11.42
C ASP A 125 2.69 -0.81 9.95
N GLY A 126 1.52 -0.73 9.28
CA GLY A 126 1.42 -0.26 7.90
C GLY A 126 1.93 1.18 7.77
N SER A 127 1.55 2.03 8.73
CA SER A 127 2.03 3.42 8.81
C SER A 127 3.52 3.50 9.10
N GLN A 128 4.07 2.61 9.94
CA GLN A 128 5.51 2.55 10.21
C GLN A 128 6.30 2.14 8.96
N ILE A 129 5.84 1.14 8.20
CA ILE A 129 6.47 0.73 6.94
C ILE A 129 6.48 1.90 5.95
N ILE A 130 5.37 2.61 5.80
CA ILE A 130 5.28 3.77 4.90
C ILE A 130 6.24 4.87 5.35
N ARG A 131 6.24 5.22 6.65
CA ARG A 131 7.15 6.24 7.18
C ARG A 131 8.60 5.88 6.90
N GLN A 132 9.01 4.64 7.18
CA GLN A 132 10.36 4.17 6.89
C GLN A 132 10.69 4.22 5.39
N ALA A 133 9.73 3.90 4.52
CA ALA A 133 9.90 3.96 3.08
C ALA A 133 10.06 5.40 2.58
N MET A 134 9.28 6.35 3.12
CA MET A 134 9.32 7.76 2.73
C MET A 134 10.60 8.45 3.24
N GLU A 135 10.95 8.25 4.52
CA GLU A 135 12.14 8.84 5.14
C GLU A 135 13.45 8.33 4.52
N ASN A 136 13.57 7.00 4.35
CA ASN A 136 14.79 6.41 3.80
C ASN A 136 14.81 6.40 2.27
N GLY A 137 13.65 6.48 1.62
CA GLY A 137 13.53 6.64 0.18
C GLY A 137 13.76 8.08 -0.30
N GLU A 138 13.81 9.06 0.62
CA GLU A 138 13.90 10.50 0.31
C GLU A 138 12.73 10.97 -0.57
N LEU A 139 11.55 10.38 -0.36
CA LEU A 139 10.30 10.73 -1.05
C LEU A 139 9.59 11.85 -0.27
N THR A 140 10.12 13.06 -0.29
CA THR A 140 9.49 14.24 0.35
C THR A 140 8.57 14.99 -0.59
#